data_AF-A0A848BU54-F1
#
_entry.id   AF-A0A848BU54-F1
#
_cell.length_a   1.000
_cell.length_b   1.000
_cell.length_c   1.000
_cell.angle_alpha   90.00
_cell.angle_beta   90.00
_cell.angle_gamma   90.00
#
_symmetry.space_group_name_H-M   'P 1'
#
loop_
_entity.id
_entity.type
_entity.pdbx_description
1 polymer ?
#
loop_
_entity_poly.entity_id
_entity_poly.type
_entity_poly.pdbx_seq_one_letter_code
_entity_poly.pdbx_strand_id
1 'polypeptide(L)'
;MITNLTGSDGYFTFNFFCESIVSSLHTVIHLMEDEQITAPEKLSELPGLLAKIGEDLTQGYEKQKIDMDRFKDNILDFYDAAFAANDELAPLILKGSDHLRYYYYVYAQGVNIMLRTLLENIVRDIPANVDPRPYITDIMTDFTKQLANHP
;
A
#
# COMPACT_ATOMS: atom_id res chain seq x y z
N MET A 1 -0.69 -14.29 -14.96
CA MET A 1 -0.87 -15.21 -13.81
C MET A 1 0.40 -16.04 -13.56
N ILE A 2 0.86 -16.10 -12.32
CA ILE A 2 1.96 -16.94 -11.84
C ILE A 2 1.40 -18.09 -11.02
N THR A 3 2.00 -19.27 -11.09
CA THR A 3 1.54 -20.49 -10.39
C THR A 3 2.70 -21.24 -9.75
N ASN A 4 2.38 -22.17 -8.85
CA ASN A 4 3.34 -23.02 -8.13
C ASN A 4 4.28 -22.23 -7.21
N LEU A 5 3.74 -21.20 -6.54
CA LEU A 5 4.52 -20.40 -5.58
C LEU A 5 5.28 -21.30 -4.60
N THR A 6 6.53 -20.93 -4.32
CA THR A 6 7.46 -21.69 -3.48
C THR A 6 7.59 -21.12 -2.07
N GLY A 7 6.93 -20.01 -1.78
CA GLY A 7 7.00 -19.29 -0.50
C GLY A 7 5.75 -18.48 -0.19
N SER A 8 5.83 -17.71 0.89
CA SER A 8 4.76 -16.83 1.39
C SER A 8 5.29 -15.49 1.90
N ASP A 9 6.52 -15.11 1.54
CA ASP A 9 7.17 -13.89 2.02
C ASP A 9 6.39 -12.65 1.57
N GLY A 10 5.93 -12.62 0.32
CA GLY A 10 5.11 -11.53 -0.21
C GLY A 10 3.77 -11.39 0.53
N TYR A 11 3.11 -12.50 0.86
CA TYR A 11 1.86 -12.50 1.62
C TYR A 11 2.04 -11.91 3.03
N PHE A 12 3.03 -12.38 3.78
CA PHE A 12 3.27 -11.87 5.13
C PHE A 12 3.81 -10.44 5.12
N THR A 13 4.58 -10.06 4.09
CA THR A 13 5.02 -8.67 3.90
C THR A 13 3.81 -7.76 3.69
N PHE A 14 2.87 -8.16 2.84
CA PHE A 14 1.64 -7.40 2.64
C PHE A 14 0.86 -7.22 3.95
N ASN A 15 0.63 -8.31 4.70
CA ASN A 15 -0.12 -8.24 5.95
C ASN A 15 0.57 -7.35 6.99
N PHE A 16 1.89 -7.45 7.12
CA PHE A 16 2.66 -6.58 8.00
C PHE A 16 2.46 -5.09 7.67
N PHE A 17 2.56 -4.72 6.38
CA PHE A 17 2.33 -3.34 5.95
C PHE A 17 0.87 -2.93 6.11
N CYS A 18 -0.08 -3.79 5.76
CA CYS A 18 -1.50 -3.53 5.93
C CYS A 18 -1.83 -3.19 7.39
N GLU A 19 -1.40 -4.02 8.34
CA GLU A 19 -1.59 -3.77 9.78
C GLU A 19 -0.91 -2.47 10.23
N SER A 20 0.33 -2.24 9.80
CA SER A 20 1.10 -1.05 10.16
C SER A 20 0.49 0.24 9.62
N ILE A 21 0.06 0.24 8.36
CA ILE A 21 -0.54 1.39 7.68
C ILE A 21 -1.92 1.68 8.27
N VAL A 22 -2.77 0.67 8.44
CA VAL A 22 -4.11 0.87 9.02
C VAL A 22 -4.03 1.38 10.46
N SER A 23 -3.13 0.81 11.28
CA SER A 23 -2.96 1.24 12.67
C SER A 23 -2.43 2.68 12.79
N SER A 24 -1.41 3.03 11.99
CA SER A 24 -0.87 4.40 11.98
C SER A 24 -1.88 5.41 11.43
N LEU A 25 -2.62 5.05 10.38
CA LEU A 25 -3.69 5.88 9.81
C LEU A 25 -4.80 6.13 10.84
N HIS A 26 -5.23 5.10 11.56
CA HIS A 26 -6.21 5.23 12.64
C HIS A 26 -5.76 6.22 13.73
N THR A 27 -4.48 6.17 14.09
CA THR A 27 -3.90 7.14 15.04
C THR A 27 -3.88 8.56 14.48
N VAL A 28 -3.53 8.74 13.21
CA VAL A 28 -3.58 10.06 12.55
C VAL A 28 -4.99 10.63 12.57
N ILE A 29 -6.00 9.85 12.19
CA ILE A 29 -7.41 10.30 12.16
C ILE A 29 -7.85 10.73 13.56
N HIS A 30 -7.56 9.94 14.59
CA HIS A 30 -7.92 10.31 15.96
C HIS A 30 -7.23 11.60 16.45
N LEU A 31 -5.95 11.78 16.14
CA LEU A 31 -5.26 13.02 16.50
C LEU A 31 -5.82 14.24 15.76
N MET A 32 -6.26 14.07 14.50
CA MET A 32 -6.95 15.13 13.77
C MET A 32 -8.30 15.46 14.42
N GLU A 33 -9.07 14.45 14.86
CA GLU A 33 -10.34 14.65 15.58
C GLU A 33 -10.13 15.42 16.89
N ASP A 34 -9.14 15.03 17.70
CA ASP A 34 -8.78 15.70 18.95
C ASP A 34 -8.39 17.18 18.72
N GLU A 35 -7.71 17.46 17.61
CA GLU A 35 -7.29 18.80 17.21
C GLU A 35 -8.36 19.58 16.40
N GLN A 36 -9.55 19.02 16.22
CA GLN A 36 -10.65 19.61 15.43
C GLN A 36 -10.28 19.90 13.97
N ILE A 37 -9.38 19.09 13.41
CA ILE A 37 -8.98 19.13 12.00
C ILE A 37 -9.82 18.10 11.26
N THR A 38 -10.61 18.53 10.27
CA THR A 38 -11.40 17.60 9.45
C THR A 38 -10.48 16.73 8.59
N ALA A 39 -10.55 15.42 8.76
CA ALA A 39 -9.82 14.45 7.96
C ALA A 39 -10.36 14.38 6.52
N PRO A 40 -9.49 14.28 5.49
CA PRO A 40 -9.92 14.01 4.12
C PRO A 40 -10.73 12.72 4.02
N GLU A 41 -11.86 12.75 3.30
CA GLU A 41 -12.75 11.59 3.14
C GLU A 41 -12.02 10.38 2.52
N LYS A 42 -11.09 10.62 1.60
CA LYS A 42 -10.29 9.58 0.94
C LYS A 42 -9.47 8.71 1.89
N LEU A 43 -9.12 9.21 3.08
CA LEU A 43 -8.43 8.39 4.08
C LEU A 43 -9.28 7.20 4.53
N SER A 44 -10.61 7.33 4.51
CA SER A 44 -11.53 6.25 4.88
C SER A 44 -11.59 5.12 3.86
N GLU A 45 -11.15 5.36 2.62
CA GLU A 45 -11.17 4.37 1.54
C GLU A 45 -9.98 3.39 1.61
N LEU A 46 -8.85 3.86 2.15
CA LEU A 46 -7.58 3.11 2.16
C LEU A 46 -7.67 1.74 2.84
N PRO A 47 -8.31 1.58 4.02
CA PRO A 47 -8.46 0.27 4.63
C PRO A 47 -9.25 -0.71 3.76
N GLY A 48 -10.26 -0.22 3.02
CA GLY A 48 -11.06 -1.05 2.12
C GLY A 48 -10.26 -1.55 0.91
N LEU A 49 -9.41 -0.68 0.32
CA LEU A 49 -8.53 -1.04 -0.78
C LEU A 49 -7.47 -2.06 -0.34
N LEU A 50 -6.86 -1.86 0.83
CA LEU A 50 -5.93 -2.83 1.42
C LEU A 50 -6.61 -4.17 1.71
N ALA A 51 -7.83 -4.16 2.27
CA ALA A 51 -8.57 -5.39 2.55
C ALA A 51 -8.83 -6.20 1.26
N LYS A 52 -9.20 -5.53 0.16
CA LYS A 52 -9.40 -6.17 -1.16
C LYS A 52 -8.11 -6.82 -1.67
N ILE A 53 -6.97 -6.13 -1.59
CA ILE A 53 -5.67 -6.70 -1.97
C ILE A 53 -5.33 -7.91 -1.09
N GLY A 54 -5.56 -7.80 0.23
CA GLY A 54 -5.32 -8.86 1.19
C GLY A 54 -6.15 -10.12 0.93
N GLU A 55 -7.44 -9.95 0.60
CA GLU A 55 -8.31 -11.06 0.21
C GLU A 55 -7.80 -11.76 -1.06
N ASP A 56 -7.43 -10.98 -2.08
CA ASP A 56 -6.94 -11.51 -3.35
C ASP A 56 -5.60 -12.26 -3.19
N LEU A 57 -4.69 -11.72 -2.38
CA LEU A 57 -3.46 -12.40 -2.03
C LEU A 57 -3.72 -13.66 -1.19
N THR A 58 -4.60 -13.61 -0.19
CA THR A 58 -4.95 -14.78 0.64
C THR A 58 -5.44 -15.93 -0.23
N GLN A 59 -6.45 -15.68 -1.07
CA GLN A 59 -7.01 -16.69 -1.98
C GLN A 59 -5.97 -17.18 -3.00
N GLY A 60 -5.09 -16.28 -3.45
CA GLY A 60 -4.00 -16.61 -4.37
C GLY A 60 -2.98 -17.56 -3.75
N TYR A 61 -2.41 -17.18 -2.61
CA TYR A 61 -1.39 -17.96 -1.90
C TYR A 61 -1.93 -19.32 -1.42
N GLU A 62 -3.18 -19.41 -0.98
CA GLU A 62 -3.84 -20.70 -0.67
C GLU A 62 -3.86 -21.65 -1.89
N LYS A 63 -4.00 -21.09 -3.09
CA LYS A 63 -3.99 -21.82 -4.37
C LYS A 63 -2.60 -21.90 -4.98
N GLN A 64 -1.58 -21.35 -4.34
CA GLN A 64 -0.21 -21.18 -4.85
C GLN A 64 -0.18 -20.45 -6.20
N LYS A 65 -0.97 -19.39 -6.34
CA LYS A 65 -1.08 -18.57 -7.56
C LYS A 65 -1.14 -17.08 -7.23
N ILE A 66 -0.57 -16.26 -8.10
CA ILE A 66 -0.76 -14.80 -8.07
C ILE A 66 -1.23 -14.35 -9.43
N ASP A 67 -2.36 -13.66 -9.46
CA ASP A 67 -2.78 -12.92 -10.64
C ASP A 67 -2.11 -11.54 -10.62
N MET A 68 -0.98 -11.43 -11.33
CA MET A 68 -0.16 -10.22 -11.33
C MET A 68 -0.86 -9.01 -11.95
N ASP A 69 -1.78 -9.23 -12.90
CA ASP A 69 -2.52 -8.14 -13.55
C ASP A 69 -3.56 -7.58 -12.56
N ARG A 70 -4.31 -8.47 -11.90
CA ARG A 70 -5.23 -8.08 -10.83
C ARG A 70 -4.52 -7.45 -9.63
N PHE A 71 -3.36 -7.98 -9.25
CA PHE A 71 -2.54 -7.40 -8.19
C PHE A 71 -2.08 -5.98 -8.56
N LYS A 72 -1.60 -5.77 -9.79
CA LYS A 72 -1.23 -4.47 -10.33
C LYS A 72 -2.39 -3.48 -10.23
N ASP A 73 -3.56 -3.83 -10.74
CA ASP A 73 -4.71 -2.92 -10.74
C ASP A 73 -5.07 -2.50 -9.32
N ASN A 74 -5.22 -3.48 -8.41
CA ASN A 74 -5.60 -3.18 -7.03
C ASN A 74 -4.53 -2.39 -6.26
N ILE A 75 -3.24 -2.69 -6.43
CA ILE A 75 -2.18 -1.97 -5.70
C ILE A 75 -2.04 -0.54 -6.22
N LEU A 76 -2.23 -0.31 -7.53
CA LEU A 76 -2.22 1.02 -8.12
C LEU A 76 -3.46 1.84 -7.76
N ASP A 77 -4.63 1.21 -7.60
CA ASP A 77 -5.83 1.86 -7.05
C ASP A 77 -5.58 2.35 -5.61
N PHE A 78 -4.92 1.52 -4.79
CA PHE A 78 -4.52 1.91 -3.43
C PHE A 78 -3.57 3.12 -3.44
N TYR A 79 -2.54 3.11 -4.31
CA TYR A 79 -1.57 4.20 -4.35
C TYR A 79 -2.15 5.51 -4.88
N ASP A 80 -3.04 5.45 -5.88
CA ASP A 80 -3.76 6.63 -6.37
C ASP A 80 -4.56 7.29 -5.24
N ALA A 81 -5.35 6.50 -4.50
CA ALA A 81 -6.10 6.99 -3.36
C ALA A 81 -5.19 7.50 -2.24
N ALA A 82 -4.10 6.80 -1.94
CA ALA A 82 -3.16 7.18 -0.88
C ALA A 82 -2.44 8.49 -1.20
N PHE A 83 -2.03 8.70 -2.46
CA PHE A 83 -1.41 9.96 -2.88
C PHE A 83 -2.41 11.11 -2.89
N ALA A 84 -3.61 10.90 -3.41
CA ALA A 84 -4.64 11.92 -3.39
C ALA A 84 -5.05 12.31 -1.96
N ALA A 85 -5.12 11.34 -1.04
CA ALA A 85 -5.35 11.61 0.37
C ALA A 85 -4.18 12.37 1.01
N ASN A 86 -2.94 12.04 0.63
CA ASN A 86 -1.74 12.71 1.12
C ASN A 86 -1.66 14.18 0.68
N ASP A 87 -2.02 14.49 -0.56
CA ASP A 87 -2.07 15.87 -1.09
C ASP A 87 -3.04 16.75 -0.29
N GLU A 88 -4.19 16.19 0.09
CA GLU A 88 -5.19 16.86 0.91
C GLU A 88 -4.75 16.96 2.38
N LEU A 89 -4.04 15.95 2.88
CA LEU A 89 -3.62 15.84 4.27
C LEU A 89 -2.40 16.73 4.60
N ALA A 90 -1.41 16.79 3.71
CA ALA A 90 -0.16 17.54 3.92
C ALA A 90 -0.35 18.99 4.43
N PRO A 91 -1.20 19.85 3.84
CA PRO A 91 -1.40 21.21 4.33
C PRO A 91 -2.13 21.28 5.68
N LEU A 92 -2.88 20.24 6.06
CA LEU A 92 -3.58 20.15 7.34
C LEU A 92 -2.61 19.77 8.46
N ILE A 93 -1.73 18.80 8.19
CA ILE A 93 -0.71 18.33 9.15
C ILE A 93 0.27 19.44 9.57
N LEU A 94 0.58 20.37 8.65
CA LEU A 94 1.40 21.54 8.98
C LEU A 94 0.76 22.45 10.03
N LYS A 95 -0.56 22.44 10.18
CA LYS A 95 -1.29 23.24 11.18
C LYS A 95 -1.42 22.55 12.54
N GLY A 96 -1.21 21.23 12.56
CA GLY A 96 -1.37 20.42 13.76
C GLY A 96 -0.15 20.36 14.66
N SER A 97 -0.30 19.60 15.75
CA SER A 97 0.75 19.37 16.74
C SER A 97 1.93 18.56 16.20
N ASP A 98 3.07 18.61 16.90
CA ASP A 98 4.21 17.75 16.60
C ASP A 98 3.88 16.27 16.76
N HIS A 99 2.89 15.93 17.60
CA HIS A 99 2.43 14.57 17.79
C HIS A 99 1.65 14.06 16.56
N LEU A 100 0.73 14.86 16.04
CA LEU A 100 0.03 14.57 14.79
C LEU A 100 1.01 14.44 13.62
N ARG A 101 1.97 15.37 13.51
CA ARG A 101 3.02 15.32 12.48
C ARG A 101 3.84 14.05 12.56
N TYR A 102 4.25 13.64 13.76
CA TYR A 102 5.01 12.41 13.96
C TYR A 102 4.27 11.18 13.42
N TYR A 103 3.00 10.99 13.80
CA TYR A 103 2.24 9.82 13.34
C TYR A 103 1.89 9.88 11.86
N TYR A 104 1.67 11.08 11.31
CA TYR A 104 1.54 11.25 9.87
C TYR A 104 2.80 10.79 9.13
N TYR A 105 4.00 11.16 9.60
CA TYR A 105 5.24 10.70 8.98
C TYR A 105 5.43 9.18 9.11
N VAL A 106 5.03 8.57 10.23
CA VAL A 106 5.05 7.10 10.38
C VAL A 106 4.15 6.43 9.33
N TYR A 107 2.91 6.90 9.20
CA TYR A 107 1.97 6.44 8.18
C TYR A 107 2.52 6.61 6.76
N ALA A 108 2.98 7.81 6.41
CA ALA A 108 3.49 8.13 5.09
C ALA A 108 4.73 7.30 4.73
N GLN A 109 5.63 7.06 5.69
CA GLN A 109 6.78 6.18 5.47
C GLN A 109 6.36 4.74 5.19
N GLY A 110 5.35 4.21 5.90
CA GLY A 110 4.79 2.89 5.63
C GLY A 110 4.30 2.75 4.20
N VAL A 111 3.52 3.73 3.72
CA VAL A 111 3.03 3.78 2.33
C VAL A 111 4.18 3.84 1.33
N ASN A 112 5.18 4.70 1.57
CA ASN A 112 6.29 4.94 0.65
C ASN A 112 7.20 3.73 0.43
N ILE A 113 7.41 2.90 1.45
CA ILE A 113 8.33 1.75 1.34
C ILE A 113 7.62 0.45 0.97
N MET A 114 6.30 0.36 1.18
CA MET A 114 5.53 -0.89 1.03
C MET A 114 5.71 -1.53 -0.34
N LEU A 115 5.42 -0.83 -1.46
CA LEU A 115 5.40 -1.44 -2.80
C LEU A 115 6.71 -2.14 -3.13
N ARG A 116 7.82 -1.45 -2.93
CA ARG A 116 9.13 -2.00 -3.29
C ARG A 116 9.47 -3.24 -2.48
N THR A 117 9.28 -3.17 -1.16
CA THR A 117 9.55 -4.31 -0.27
C THR A 117 8.60 -5.48 -0.57
N LEU A 118 7.33 -5.19 -0.86
CA LEU A 118 6.33 -6.18 -1.23
C LEU A 118 6.71 -6.91 -2.53
N LEU A 119 7.06 -6.16 -3.58
CA LEU A 119 7.49 -6.73 -4.85
C LEU A 119 8.76 -7.58 -4.70
N GLU A 120 9.75 -7.09 -3.93
CA GLU A 120 10.97 -7.84 -3.63
C GLU A 120 10.68 -9.19 -2.93
N ASN A 121 9.69 -9.23 -2.04
CA ASN A 121 9.30 -10.46 -1.33
C ASN A 121 8.37 -11.36 -2.15
N ILE A 122 7.46 -10.81 -2.97
CA ILE A 122 6.70 -11.60 -3.95
C ILE A 122 7.66 -12.33 -4.91
N VAL A 123 8.72 -11.67 -5.36
CA VAL A 123 9.73 -12.27 -6.25
C VAL A 123 10.39 -13.50 -5.64
N ARG A 124 10.58 -13.54 -4.31
CA ARG A 124 11.15 -14.70 -3.60
C ARG A 124 10.20 -15.91 -3.57
N ASP A 125 8.90 -15.66 -3.68
CA ASP A 125 7.88 -16.71 -3.71
C ASP A 125 7.68 -17.30 -5.12
N ILE A 126 8.23 -16.66 -6.16
CA ILE A 126 8.07 -17.08 -7.55
C ILE A 126 9.06 -18.22 -7.87
N PRO A 127 8.63 -19.28 -8.58
CA PRO A 127 9.52 -20.35 -9.02
C PRO A 127 10.72 -19.85 -9.81
N ALA A 128 11.90 -20.44 -9.58
CA ALA A 128 13.16 -20.03 -10.23
C ALA A 128 13.14 -20.08 -11.77
N ASN A 129 12.21 -20.83 -12.37
CA ASN A 129 12.05 -20.95 -13.82
C ASN A 129 11.09 -19.90 -14.43
N VAL A 130 10.49 -19.03 -13.61
CA VAL A 130 9.60 -17.96 -14.05
C VAL A 130 10.35 -16.63 -13.93
N ASP A 131 10.37 -15.84 -15.00
CA ASP A 131 10.95 -14.50 -14.99
C ASP A 131 9.91 -13.47 -14.50
N PRO A 132 10.10 -12.86 -13.31
CA PRO A 132 9.14 -11.90 -12.79
C PRO A 132 9.31 -10.49 -13.38
N ARG A 133 10.43 -10.20 -14.05
CA ARG A 133 10.81 -8.84 -14.46
C ARG A 133 9.76 -8.11 -15.29
N PRO A 134 9.04 -8.75 -16.24
CA PRO A 134 8.00 -8.07 -17.01
C PRO A 134 6.90 -7.48 -16.12
N TYR A 135 6.42 -8.25 -15.13
CA TYR A 135 5.39 -7.79 -14.19
C TYR A 135 5.89 -6.67 -13.29
N ILE A 136 7.11 -6.81 -12.74
CA ILE A 136 7.71 -5.78 -11.88
C ILE A 136 7.92 -4.47 -12.64
N THR A 137 8.43 -4.55 -13.87
CA THR A 137 8.70 -3.38 -14.71
C THR A 137 7.40 -2.66 -15.05
N ASP A 138 6.35 -3.41 -15.38
CA ASP A 138 5.04 -2.85 -15.70
C ASP A 138 4.41 -2.13 -14.50
N ILE A 139 4.36 -2.79 -13.33
CA ILE A 139 3.85 -2.18 -12.08
C ILE A 139 4.63 -0.91 -11.72
N MET A 140 5.97 -0.98 -11.71
CA MET A 140 6.80 0.16 -11.31
C MET A 140 6.74 1.32 -12.31
N THR A 141 6.54 1.02 -13.60
CA THR A 141 6.35 2.06 -14.63
C THR A 141 5.08 2.86 -14.36
N ASP A 142 3.96 2.19 -14.11
CA ASP A 142 2.69 2.87 -13.89
C ASP A 142 2.63 3.54 -12.51
N PHE A 143 3.20 2.92 -11.48
CA PHE A 143 3.40 3.56 -10.17
C PHE A 143 4.20 4.87 -10.28
N THR A 144 5.30 4.87 -11.06
CA THR A 144 6.12 6.08 -11.25
C THR A 144 5.34 7.19 -11.96
N LYS A 145 4.47 6.83 -12.92
CA LYS A 145 3.59 7.80 -13.58
C LYS A 145 2.57 8.39 -12.61
N GLN A 146 1.96 7.57 -11.75
CA GLN A 146 1.05 8.05 -10.70
C GLN A 146 1.77 9.00 -9.75
N LEU A 147 2.92 8.58 -9.22
CA LEU A 147 3.72 9.42 -8.31
C LEU A 147 4.07 10.79 -8.93
N ALA A 148 4.36 10.85 -10.23
CA ALA A 148 4.64 12.11 -10.92
C ALA A 148 3.43 13.07 -11.01
N ASN A 149 2.21 12.58 -10.84
CA ASN A 149 0.99 13.40 -10.83
C ASN A 149 0.66 13.99 -9.45
N HIS A 150 1.37 13.58 -8.39
CA HIS A 150 1.15 13.97 -7.00
C HIS A 150 2.44 14.59 -6.40
N PRO A 151 2.70 15.89 -6.62
CA PRO A 151 3.93 16.58 -6.21
C PRO A 151 3.98 17.01 -4.74
#